data_AF-N4XGG7-F1
#
_entry.id   AF-N4XGG7-F1
#
_cell.length_a   1.000
_cell.length_b   1.000
_cell.length_c   1.000
_cell.angle_alpha   90.00
_cell.angle_beta   90.00
_cell.angle_gamma   90.00
#
_symmetry.space_group_name_H-M   'P 1'
#
loop_
_entity.id
_entity.type
_entity.pdbx_description
1 polymer ?
#
loop_
_entity_poly.entity_id
_entity_poly.type
_entity_poly.pdbx_seq_one_letter_code
_entity_poly.pdbx_strand_id
1 'polypeptide(L)'
;MQLLNERQSEHGLHVFVDASNIMIGLKDMLRSHGLHHNAYDISFDSLALLMERRRPVAKRFFAGSHREANPLPQIEKLVETSKAVGYDSVMQEQVLIVREESEKKKFFNDVKKMGWHKATQMRSGSGSDSETSAPAPKTAAAPKWVEQGVDEILHLKMCQSIIDCEWPSTMVLATGDGAVAEMSDGFLAHVERALKRGWRVELISWGQQINSGYRKRQFRAKWGEQFTIIELDEFLEDLIDTR
;
A
#
# COMPACT_ATOMS: atom_id res chain seq x y z
N MET A 1 -6.21 19.10 20.39
CA MET A 1 -4.87 19.66 20.64
C MET A 1 -3.94 19.04 19.62
N GLN A 2 -3.09 19.82 18.95
CA GLN A 2 -2.13 19.27 17.99
C GLN A 2 -1.01 18.54 18.77
N LEU A 3 -0.73 17.29 18.42
CA LEU A 3 0.21 16.42 19.14
C LEU A 3 1.68 16.76 18.85
N LEU A 4 1.96 17.42 17.71
CA LEU A 4 3.30 17.90 17.35
C LEU A 4 3.30 19.42 17.13
N ASN A 5 4.16 20.11 17.88
CA ASN A 5 4.48 21.54 17.70
C ASN A 5 5.79 21.68 16.92
N GLU A 6 5.76 21.50 15.60
CA GLU A 6 6.93 21.71 14.75
C GLU A 6 6.73 22.87 13.76
N ARG A 7 7.79 23.65 13.53
CA ARG A 7 7.80 24.73 12.54
C ARG A 7 7.79 24.11 11.14
N GLN A 8 6.80 24.49 10.32
CA GLN A 8 6.82 24.20 8.89
C GLN A 8 8.08 24.82 8.28
N SER A 9 8.75 24.08 7.41
CA SER A 9 9.93 24.52 6.66
C SER A 9 9.72 24.20 5.19
N GLU A 10 9.99 25.15 4.31
CA GLU A 10 9.90 24.95 2.84
C GLU A 10 10.89 23.90 2.33
N HIS A 11 11.94 23.59 3.10
CA HIS A 11 12.90 22.52 2.83
C HIS A 11 12.70 21.30 3.74
N GLY A 12 11.52 21.16 4.35
CA GLY A 12 11.17 20.04 5.22
C GLY A 12 10.88 18.75 4.47
N LEU A 13 10.57 17.69 5.23
CA LEU A 13 10.13 16.42 4.69
C LEU A 13 8.77 16.53 3.99
N HIS A 14 8.55 15.68 2.99
CA HIS A 14 7.23 15.44 2.41
C HIS A 14 6.83 14.00 2.72
N VAL A 15 5.93 13.82 3.69
CA VAL A 15 5.53 12.51 4.21
C VAL A 15 4.20 12.09 3.61
N PHE A 16 4.16 10.87 3.06
CA PHE A 16 3.00 10.25 2.42
C PHE A 16 2.75 8.89 3.05
N VAL A 17 1.54 8.65 3.53
CA VAL A 17 1.17 7.40 4.21
C VAL A 17 0.03 6.71 3.47
N ASP A 18 0.29 5.48 3.06
CA ASP A 18 -0.72 4.51 2.63
C ASP A 18 -1.15 3.70 3.86
N ALA A 19 -2.25 4.13 4.48
CA ALA A 19 -2.74 3.53 5.71
C ALA A 19 -3.10 2.05 5.53
N SER A 20 -3.66 1.69 4.37
CA SER A 20 -4.08 0.33 4.07
C SER A 20 -2.88 -0.60 4.00
N ASN A 21 -1.81 -0.20 3.32
CA ASN A 21 -0.58 -0.98 3.24
C ASN A 21 0.04 -1.19 4.63
N ILE A 22 0.18 -0.12 5.41
CA ILE A 22 0.75 -0.19 6.77
C ILE A 22 -0.08 -1.09 7.69
N MET A 23 -1.40 -0.98 7.66
CA MET A 23 -2.29 -1.77 8.51
C MET A 23 -2.36 -3.25 8.09
N ILE A 24 -2.38 -3.53 6.78
CA ILE A 24 -2.34 -4.91 6.28
C ILE A 24 -1.00 -5.55 6.67
N GLY A 25 0.10 -4.82 6.54
CA GLY A 25 1.43 -5.32 6.91
C GLY A 25 1.59 -5.57 8.41
N LEU A 26 1.01 -4.74 9.28
CA LEU A 26 0.98 -5.03 10.71
C LEU A 26 0.25 -6.36 10.98
N LYS A 27 -0.92 -6.57 10.34
CA LYS A 27 -1.68 -7.82 10.48
C LYS A 27 -0.89 -9.04 10.01
N ASP A 28 -0.14 -8.93 8.92
CA ASP A 28 0.77 -9.97 8.43
C ASP A 28 1.91 -10.24 9.41
N MET A 29 2.50 -9.18 9.96
CA MET A 29 3.59 -9.27 10.94
C MET A 29 3.15 -9.90 12.27
N LEU A 30 1.97 -9.55 12.78
CA LEU A 30 1.42 -10.20 13.98
C LEU A 30 1.20 -11.71 13.73
N ARG A 31 0.68 -12.08 12.55
CA ARG A 31 0.51 -13.49 12.18
C ARG A 31 1.84 -14.24 12.10
N SER A 32 2.88 -13.62 11.54
CA SER A 32 4.20 -14.26 11.44
C SER A 32 4.84 -14.51 12.82
N HIS A 33 4.46 -13.73 13.83
CA HIS A 33 4.85 -13.90 15.23
C HIS A 33 3.90 -14.82 16.02
N GLY A 34 2.95 -15.50 15.36
CA GLY A 34 1.99 -16.40 16.01
C GLY A 34 0.92 -15.69 16.85
N LEU A 35 0.80 -14.37 16.72
CA LEU A 35 -0.21 -13.57 17.40
C LEU A 35 -1.50 -13.50 16.57
N HIS A 36 -2.61 -13.20 17.26
CA HIS A 36 -3.85 -12.89 16.55
C HIS A 36 -3.67 -11.61 15.72
N HIS A 37 -4.17 -11.58 14.49
CA HIS A 37 -3.97 -10.46 13.56
C HIS A 37 -4.53 -9.12 14.04
N ASN A 38 -5.44 -9.11 15.02
CA ASN A 38 -5.95 -7.91 15.68
C ASN A 38 -5.56 -7.87 17.17
N ALA A 39 -4.44 -8.49 17.54
CA ALA A 39 -3.96 -8.46 18.92
C ALA A 39 -3.56 -7.03 19.35
N TYR A 40 -3.01 -6.27 18.40
CA TYR A 40 -2.55 -4.90 18.60
C TYR A 40 -2.97 -4.01 17.44
N ASP A 41 -3.21 -2.74 17.74
CA ASP A 41 -3.40 -1.67 16.76
C ASP A 41 -2.08 -0.89 16.61
N ILE A 42 -1.91 -0.20 15.47
CA ILE A 42 -0.73 0.64 15.25
C ILE A 42 -0.87 1.95 16.06
N SER A 43 0.20 2.36 16.73
CA SER A 43 0.36 3.72 17.26
C SER A 43 0.80 4.65 16.13
N PHE A 44 -0.12 5.51 15.66
CA PHE A 44 0.19 6.44 14.57
C PHE A 44 1.15 7.54 14.99
N ASP A 45 1.11 7.98 16.24
CA ASP A 45 2.02 8.98 16.79
C ASP A 45 3.46 8.43 16.88
N SER A 46 3.65 7.18 17.29
CA SER A 46 4.97 6.50 17.19
C SER A 46 5.40 6.35 15.74
N LEU A 47 4.50 5.96 14.84
CA LEU A 47 4.80 5.87 13.41
C LEU A 47 5.23 7.22 12.84
N ALA A 48 4.49 8.30 13.14
CA ALA A 48 4.83 9.66 12.72
C ALA A 48 6.21 10.08 13.27
N LEU A 49 6.49 9.80 14.54
CA LEU A 49 7.80 10.07 15.14
C LEU A 49 8.93 9.33 14.42
N LEU A 50 8.71 8.06 14.04
CA LEU A 50 9.67 7.25 13.29
C LEU A 50 9.89 7.78 11.86
N MET A 51 8.82 8.19 11.17
CA MET A 51 8.89 8.73 9.80
C MET A 51 9.61 10.08 9.77
N GLU A 52 9.29 10.94 10.74
CA GLU A 52 9.72 12.34 10.74
C GLU A 52 11.08 12.52 11.43
N ARG A 53 11.35 11.73 12.48
CA ARG A 53 12.57 11.76 13.30
C ARG A 53 12.92 13.17 13.78
N ARG A 54 11.88 13.94 14.13
CA ARG A 54 11.95 15.35 14.54
C ARG A 54 12.59 16.28 13.52
N ARG A 55 12.65 15.88 12.24
CA ARG A 55 13.08 16.74 11.14
C ARG A 55 11.90 17.64 10.76
N PRO A 56 12.13 18.91 10.38
CA PRO A 56 11.07 19.79 9.92
C PRO A 56 10.27 19.15 8.78
N VAL A 57 8.95 19.30 8.80
CA VAL A 57 8.05 18.72 7.80
C VAL A 57 7.36 19.82 7.02
N ALA A 58 7.44 19.75 5.69
CA ALA A 58 6.80 20.66 4.75
C ALA A 58 5.38 20.20 4.40
N LYS A 59 5.20 18.88 4.22
CA LYS A 59 3.93 18.27 3.83
C LYS A 59 3.70 16.96 4.57
N ARG A 60 2.50 16.77 5.12
CA ARG A 60 2.01 15.53 5.73
C ARG A 60 0.73 15.13 5.03
N PHE A 61 0.71 13.99 4.37
CA PHE A 61 -0.48 13.47 3.70
C PHE A 61 -0.71 12.00 4.05
N PHE A 62 -1.94 11.68 4.40
CA PHE A 62 -2.37 10.36 4.82
C PHE A 62 -3.58 9.95 3.99
N ALA A 63 -3.57 8.75 3.41
CA ALA A 63 -4.71 8.22 2.70
C ALA A 63 -4.98 6.77 3.10
N GLY A 64 -6.25 6.40 3.11
CA GLY A 64 -6.70 5.03 3.32
C GLY A 64 -8.15 4.86 2.89
N SER A 65 -8.69 3.67 3.14
CA SER A 65 -10.12 3.39 2.91
C SER A 65 -10.81 2.81 4.14
N HIS A 66 -12.12 2.95 4.17
CA HIS A 66 -12.97 2.38 5.20
C HIS A 66 -14.33 1.98 4.62
N ARG A 67 -15.20 1.42 5.47
CA ARG A 67 -16.61 1.17 5.17
C ARG A 67 -17.45 2.01 6.09
N GLU A 68 -18.12 3.03 5.57
CA GLU A 68 -19.02 3.92 6.32
C GLU A 68 -20.15 3.13 6.98
N ALA A 69 -20.67 2.12 6.30
CA ALA A 69 -21.72 1.25 6.83
C ALA A 69 -21.24 0.30 7.95
N ASN A 70 -19.92 0.13 8.12
CA ASN A 70 -19.34 -0.72 9.15
C ASN A 70 -17.97 -0.16 9.57
N PRO A 71 -17.96 0.96 10.30
CA PRO A 71 -16.73 1.59 10.73
C PRO A 71 -16.01 0.69 11.74
N LEU A 72 -14.69 0.67 11.67
CA LEU A 72 -13.85 -0.07 12.61
C LEU A 72 -13.23 0.93 13.60
N PRO A 73 -13.43 0.79 14.92
CA PRO A 73 -12.93 1.75 15.91
C PRO A 73 -11.43 2.01 15.81
N GLN A 74 -10.65 0.98 15.50
CA GLN A 74 -9.20 1.10 15.28
C GLN A 74 -8.83 2.00 14.09
N ILE A 75 -9.64 2.01 13.02
CA ILE A 75 -9.41 2.89 11.85
C ILE A 75 -9.85 4.32 12.18
N GLU A 76 -10.94 4.50 12.93
CA GLU A 76 -11.35 5.82 13.40
C GLU A 76 -10.27 6.45 14.30
N LYS A 77 -9.75 5.68 15.27
CA LYS A 77 -8.65 6.09 16.14
C LYS A 77 -7.41 6.47 15.33
N LEU A 78 -7.04 5.64 14.34
CA LEU A 78 -5.90 5.90 13.46
C LEU A 78 -6.03 7.26 12.76
N VAL A 79 -7.20 7.54 12.19
CA VAL A 79 -7.50 8.77 11.43
C VAL A 79 -7.62 9.98 12.35
N GLU A 80 -8.19 9.81 13.55
CA GLU A 80 -8.24 10.88 14.56
C GLU A 80 -6.83 11.27 15.00
N THR A 81 -5.99 10.28 15.34
CA THR A 81 -4.60 10.51 15.72
C THR A 81 -3.80 11.12 14.58
N SER A 82 -3.98 10.69 13.33
CA SER A 82 -3.27 11.28 12.18
C SER A 82 -3.60 12.75 11.99
N LYS A 83 -4.88 13.12 12.13
CA LYS A 83 -5.31 14.53 12.10
C LYS A 83 -4.76 15.30 13.31
N ALA A 84 -4.76 14.71 14.49
CA ALA A 84 -4.21 15.34 15.70
C ALA A 84 -2.69 15.58 15.60
N VAL A 85 -1.95 14.71 14.92
CA VAL A 85 -0.53 14.91 14.57
C VAL A 85 -0.35 16.02 13.53
N GLY A 86 -1.32 16.21 12.64
CA GLY A 86 -1.36 17.28 11.64
C GLY A 86 -1.25 16.80 10.20
N TYR A 87 -1.61 15.54 9.92
CA TYR A 87 -1.70 15.01 8.55
C TYR A 87 -2.99 15.47 7.87
N ASP A 88 -2.86 15.99 6.64
CA ASP A 88 -3.99 16.09 5.71
C ASP A 88 -4.45 14.67 5.36
N SER A 89 -5.56 14.25 5.99
CA SER A 89 -5.98 12.85 6.04
C SER A 89 -7.25 12.65 5.22
N VAL A 90 -7.19 11.77 4.22
CA VAL A 90 -8.30 11.41 3.33
C VAL A 90 -8.67 9.94 3.52
N MET A 91 -9.93 9.68 3.84
CA MET A 91 -10.49 8.33 3.89
C MET A 91 -11.51 8.16 2.78
N GLN A 92 -11.28 7.19 1.89
CA GLN A 92 -12.22 6.86 0.82
C GLN A 92 -13.17 5.74 1.25
N GLU A 93 -14.39 5.77 0.74
CA GLU A 93 -15.35 4.69 0.94
C GLU A 93 -15.01 3.51 0.03
N GLN A 94 -14.98 2.31 0.60
CA GLN A 94 -14.79 1.10 -0.19
C GLN A 94 -16.00 0.86 -1.08
N VAL A 95 -15.75 0.42 -2.29
CA VAL A 95 -16.80 0.13 -3.27
C VAL A 95 -17.06 -1.37 -3.35
N LEU A 96 -18.33 -1.74 -3.53
CA LEU A 96 -18.71 -3.13 -3.72
C LEU A 96 -18.49 -3.50 -5.20
N ILE A 97 -17.44 -4.27 -5.47
CA ILE A 97 -17.12 -4.71 -6.84
C ILE A 97 -17.40 -6.21 -6.99
N VAL A 98 -18.04 -6.55 -8.11
CA VAL A 98 -18.16 -7.91 -8.62
C VAL A 98 -17.11 -8.07 -9.71
N ARG A 99 -15.96 -8.66 -9.37
CA ARG A 99 -14.89 -8.91 -10.35
C ARG A 99 -15.15 -10.23 -11.07
N GLU A 100 -15.01 -10.24 -12.40
CA GLU A 100 -14.89 -11.49 -13.14
C GLU A 100 -13.61 -12.22 -12.69
N GLU A 101 -13.67 -13.55 -12.56
CA GLU A 101 -12.47 -14.31 -12.20
C GLU A 101 -11.40 -14.15 -13.28
N SER A 102 -10.17 -13.85 -12.88
CA SER A 102 -9.05 -13.77 -13.82
C SER A 102 -8.76 -15.14 -14.44
N GLU A 103 -8.29 -15.16 -15.69
CA GLU A 103 -7.97 -16.41 -16.39
C GLU A 103 -6.93 -17.26 -15.63
N LYS A 104 -5.98 -16.61 -14.95
CA LYS A 104 -5.00 -17.30 -14.08
C LYS A 104 -5.66 -17.98 -12.89
N LYS A 105 -6.64 -17.33 -12.26
CA LYS A 105 -7.35 -17.89 -11.11
C LYS A 105 -8.30 -19.00 -11.54
N LYS A 106 -8.98 -18.84 -12.67
CA LYS A 106 -9.76 -19.91 -13.31
C LYS A 106 -8.87 -21.12 -13.59
N PHE A 107 -7.71 -20.93 -14.21
CA PHE A 107 -6.76 -22.01 -14.47
C PHE A 107 -6.29 -22.69 -13.19
N PHE A 108 -5.96 -21.94 -12.14
CA PHE A 108 -5.54 -22.54 -10.87
C PHE A 108 -6.67 -23.35 -10.20
N ASN A 109 -7.91 -22.87 -10.29
CA ASN A 109 -9.10 -23.60 -9.86
C ASN A 109 -9.29 -24.88 -10.69
N ASP A 110 -9.13 -24.80 -12.02
CA ASP A 110 -9.16 -25.96 -12.93
C ASP A 110 -8.07 -26.96 -12.52
N VAL A 111 -6.82 -26.54 -12.32
CA VAL A 111 -5.71 -27.39 -11.87
C VAL A 111 -6.03 -28.08 -10.54
N LYS A 112 -6.60 -27.36 -9.56
CA LYS A 112 -7.02 -27.96 -8.29
C LYS A 112 -8.13 -28.99 -8.45
N LYS A 113 -9.08 -28.74 -9.36
CA LYS A 113 -10.27 -29.59 -9.56
C LYS A 113 -9.98 -30.84 -10.39
N MET A 114 -9.16 -30.71 -11.43
CA MET A 114 -8.99 -31.72 -12.48
C MET A 114 -7.53 -32.09 -12.78
N GLY A 115 -6.57 -31.51 -12.05
CA GLY A 115 -5.15 -31.75 -12.23
C GLY A 115 -4.52 -30.96 -13.38
N TRP A 116 -3.21 -30.75 -13.31
CA TRP A 116 -2.47 -29.89 -14.25
C TRP A 116 -2.62 -30.30 -15.72
N HIS A 117 -2.43 -31.59 -16.01
CA HIS A 117 -2.46 -32.09 -17.39
C HIS A 117 -3.84 -31.89 -18.06
N LYS A 118 -4.92 -32.19 -17.33
CA LYS A 118 -6.28 -32.08 -17.86
C LYS A 118 -6.71 -30.62 -18.02
N ALA A 119 -6.35 -29.75 -17.08
CA ALA A 119 -6.62 -28.32 -17.17
C ALA A 119 -5.89 -27.66 -18.35
N THR A 120 -4.67 -28.12 -18.64
CA THR A 120 -3.88 -27.66 -19.79
C THR A 120 -4.50 -28.13 -21.12
N GLN A 121 -4.93 -29.40 -21.20
CA GLN A 121 -5.54 -29.98 -22.41
C GLN A 121 -6.89 -29.32 -22.77
N MET A 122 -7.71 -29.00 -21.77
CA MET A 122 -8.99 -28.30 -21.96
C MET A 122 -8.79 -26.90 -22.56
N ARG A 123 -7.67 -26.25 -22.28
CA ARG A 123 -7.35 -24.89 -22.78
C ARG A 123 -6.48 -24.90 -24.04
N SER A 124 -5.80 -26.00 -24.37
CA SER A 124 -4.96 -26.12 -25.56
C SER A 124 -5.73 -26.47 -26.83
N GLY A 125 -7.06 -26.56 -26.79
CA GLY A 125 -7.92 -26.67 -27.98
C GLY A 125 -7.69 -27.90 -28.86
N SER A 126 -7.15 -29.00 -28.30
CA SER A 126 -6.93 -30.25 -29.03
C SER A 126 -7.80 -31.36 -28.45
N GLY A 127 -9.04 -31.41 -28.90
CA GLY A 127 -10.03 -32.42 -28.53
C GLY A 127 -11.16 -32.45 -29.55
N SER A 128 -11.25 -33.56 -30.28
CA SER A 128 -12.25 -33.87 -31.31
C SER A 128 -13.69 -33.67 -30.82
N ASP A 129 -14.54 -33.13 -31.70
CA ASP A 129 -15.94 -32.78 -31.48
C ASP A 129 -16.83 -33.99 -31.08
N SER A 130 -17.64 -33.79 -30.04
CA SER A 130 -18.93 -34.47 -29.83
C SER A 130 -19.83 -33.67 -28.88
N GLU A 131 -20.82 -33.01 -29.50
CA GLU A 131 -22.20 -32.71 -29.08
C GLU A 131 -22.54 -32.31 -27.62
N THR A 132 -23.17 -31.13 -27.53
CA THR A 132 -24.25 -30.73 -26.59
C THR A 132 -23.93 -30.62 -25.09
N SER A 133 -23.37 -29.47 -24.70
CA SER A 133 -23.81 -28.80 -23.46
C SER A 133 -23.66 -27.30 -23.64
N ALA A 134 -24.77 -26.57 -23.48
CA ALA A 134 -24.74 -25.12 -23.43
C ALA A 134 -23.74 -24.68 -22.34
N PRO A 135 -22.91 -23.63 -22.57
CA PRO A 135 -21.96 -23.18 -21.57
C PRO A 135 -22.75 -22.79 -20.32
N ALA A 136 -22.48 -23.49 -19.21
CA ALA A 136 -23.06 -23.17 -17.91
C ALA A 136 -22.82 -21.68 -17.60
N PRO A 137 -23.80 -20.97 -17.02
CA PRO A 137 -23.66 -19.55 -16.76
C PRO A 137 -22.41 -19.31 -15.91
N LYS A 138 -21.53 -18.43 -16.39
CA LYS A 138 -20.31 -18.02 -15.69
C LYS A 138 -20.73 -17.46 -14.34
N THR A 139 -20.59 -18.23 -13.26
CA THR A 139 -20.88 -17.74 -11.91
C THR A 139 -19.89 -16.63 -11.58
N ALA A 140 -20.37 -15.39 -11.60
CA ALA A 140 -19.61 -14.24 -11.14
C ALA A 140 -19.13 -14.50 -9.71
N ALA A 141 -17.90 -14.07 -9.40
CA ALA A 141 -17.40 -14.18 -8.04
C ALA A 141 -18.29 -13.40 -7.08
N ALA A 142 -18.37 -13.84 -5.82
CA ALA A 142 -19.12 -13.12 -4.80
C ALA A 142 -18.63 -11.66 -4.73
N PRO A 143 -19.55 -10.67 -4.63
CA PRO A 143 -19.20 -9.27 -4.48
C PRO A 143 -18.22 -9.06 -3.31
N LYS A 144 -17.22 -8.21 -3.50
CA LYS A 144 -16.26 -7.85 -2.44
C LYS A 144 -16.15 -6.34 -2.33
N TRP A 145 -16.09 -5.87 -1.09
CA TRP A 145 -15.69 -4.51 -0.80
C TRP A 145 -14.21 -4.36 -1.11
N VAL A 146 -13.86 -3.38 -1.93
CA VAL A 146 -12.49 -3.11 -2.33
C VAL A 146 -12.20 -1.63 -2.23
N GLU A 147 -10.93 -1.33 -2.00
CA GLU A 147 -10.40 0.02 -2.05
C GLU A 147 -10.33 0.51 -3.50
N GLN A 148 -10.61 1.80 -3.71
CA GLN A 148 -10.53 2.45 -5.01
C GLN A 148 -10.14 3.93 -4.83
N GLY A 149 -9.09 4.38 -5.51
CA GLY A 149 -8.71 5.79 -5.57
C GLY A 149 -7.64 6.23 -4.57
N VAL A 150 -7.20 5.35 -3.66
CA VAL A 150 -6.26 5.67 -2.57
C VAL A 150 -4.87 5.87 -3.11
N ASP A 151 -4.42 4.91 -3.94
CA ASP A 151 -3.17 5.01 -4.68
C ASP A 151 -3.14 6.28 -5.54
N GLU A 152 -4.19 6.55 -6.31
CA GLU A 152 -4.25 7.70 -7.21
C GLU A 152 -4.16 9.04 -6.47
N ILE A 153 -4.80 9.20 -5.31
CA ILE A 153 -4.68 10.44 -4.54
C ILE A 153 -3.28 10.60 -3.93
N LEU A 154 -2.65 9.51 -3.48
CA LEU A 154 -1.26 9.52 -3.00
C LEU A 154 -0.30 9.91 -4.12
N HIS A 155 -0.42 9.26 -5.28
CA HIS A 155 0.35 9.57 -6.48
C HIS A 155 0.21 11.03 -6.91
N LEU A 156 -1.02 11.58 -6.89
CA LEU A 156 -1.27 13.00 -7.17
C LEU A 156 -0.54 13.90 -6.17
N LYS A 157 -0.67 13.63 -4.86
CA LYS A 157 -0.07 14.46 -3.81
C LYS A 157 1.46 14.37 -3.82
N MET A 158 2.03 13.22 -4.20
CA MET A 158 3.47 13.06 -4.47
C MET A 158 3.91 13.92 -5.65
N CYS A 159 3.21 13.85 -6.79
CA CYS A 159 3.51 14.66 -7.97
C CYS A 159 3.41 16.16 -7.70
N GLN A 160 2.41 16.61 -6.93
CA GLN A 160 2.32 17.99 -6.47
C GLN A 160 3.57 18.43 -5.72
N SER A 161 4.08 17.64 -4.78
CA SER A 161 5.34 17.99 -4.10
C SER A 161 6.51 18.10 -5.07
N ILE A 162 6.61 17.19 -6.05
CA ILE A 162 7.69 17.20 -7.03
C ILE A 162 7.63 18.45 -7.94
N ILE A 163 6.42 18.93 -8.26
CA ILE A 163 6.18 20.04 -9.19
C ILE A 163 6.22 21.40 -8.48
N ASP A 164 5.62 21.48 -7.30
CA ASP A 164 5.36 22.75 -6.60
C ASP A 164 6.54 23.20 -5.73
N CYS A 165 7.44 22.29 -5.36
CA CYS A 165 8.65 22.63 -4.62
C CYS A 165 9.76 23.13 -5.55
N GLU A 166 10.24 24.35 -5.29
CA GLU A 166 11.35 24.95 -6.03
C GLU A 166 12.65 24.14 -5.90
N TRP A 167 12.89 23.58 -4.70
CA TRP A 167 14.09 22.79 -4.38
C TRP A 167 13.72 21.39 -3.91
N PRO A 168 14.29 20.32 -4.51
CA PRO A 168 14.08 18.96 -4.05
C PRO A 168 14.50 18.77 -2.59
N SER A 169 13.70 18.04 -1.83
CA SER A 169 13.96 17.70 -0.43
C SER A 169 13.99 16.17 -0.25
N THR A 170 13.46 15.68 0.87
CA THR A 170 13.32 14.26 1.19
C THR A 170 11.84 13.88 1.25
N MET A 171 11.46 12.92 0.42
CA MET A 171 10.14 12.31 0.42
C MET A 171 10.18 11.07 1.30
N VAL A 172 9.33 11.03 2.31
CA VAL A 172 9.13 9.85 3.16
C VAL A 172 7.85 9.18 2.69
N LEU A 173 7.95 7.93 2.23
CA LEU A 173 6.84 7.20 1.64
C LEU A 173 6.59 5.92 2.44
N ALA A 174 5.49 5.90 3.18
CA ALA A 174 5.07 4.76 3.97
C ALA A 174 4.13 3.86 3.15
N THR A 175 4.73 2.98 2.35
CA THR A 175 4.09 1.90 1.60
C THR A 175 5.14 0.86 1.19
N GLY A 176 4.76 -0.41 1.11
CA GLY A 176 5.54 -1.47 0.50
C GLY A 176 5.22 -1.69 -0.98
N ASP A 177 4.13 -1.09 -1.48
CA ASP A 177 3.68 -1.36 -2.83
C ASP A 177 4.59 -0.75 -3.90
N GLY A 178 4.73 -1.48 -5.00
CA GLY A 178 5.44 -1.09 -6.21
C GLY A 178 4.88 -1.79 -7.45
N ALA A 179 3.69 -2.38 -7.35
CA ALA A 179 2.95 -2.88 -8.49
C ALA A 179 2.41 -1.72 -9.34
N VAL A 180 2.01 -2.03 -10.58
CA VAL A 180 1.25 -1.09 -11.40
C VAL A 180 -0.15 -0.98 -10.80
N ALA A 181 -0.61 0.25 -10.54
CA ALA A 181 -1.92 0.51 -9.97
C ALA A 181 -3.04 0.39 -11.02
N GLU A 182 -4.30 0.41 -10.60
CA GLU A 182 -5.45 0.26 -11.52
C GLU A 182 -5.53 1.43 -12.52
N MET A 183 -5.27 2.66 -12.06
CA MET A 183 -5.36 3.87 -12.88
C MET A 183 -4.04 4.66 -12.92
N SER A 184 -2.91 4.04 -12.53
CA SER A 184 -1.60 4.69 -12.51
C SER A 184 -0.44 3.71 -12.74
N ASP A 185 0.74 4.24 -13.09
CA ASP A 185 1.96 3.44 -13.25
C ASP A 185 2.50 2.85 -11.93
N GLY A 186 1.88 3.16 -10.79
CA GLY A 186 2.22 2.65 -9.46
C GLY A 186 3.28 3.45 -8.70
N PHE A 187 3.45 3.11 -7.42
CA PHE A 187 4.34 3.82 -6.50
C PHE A 187 5.80 3.80 -6.95
N LEU A 188 6.31 2.65 -7.41
CA LEU A 188 7.70 2.52 -7.84
C LEU A 188 8.03 3.51 -8.98
N ALA A 189 7.10 3.71 -9.92
CA ALA A 189 7.27 4.69 -10.98
C ALA A 189 7.30 6.13 -10.44
N HIS A 190 6.50 6.44 -9.42
CA HIS A 190 6.47 7.77 -8.77
C HIS A 190 7.72 8.03 -7.92
N VAL A 191 8.23 7.00 -7.23
CA VAL A 191 9.53 7.03 -6.56
C VAL A 191 10.64 7.34 -7.57
N GLU A 192 10.66 6.65 -8.73
CA GLU A 192 11.63 6.98 -9.78
C GLU A 192 11.48 8.41 -10.32
N ARG A 193 10.27 8.95 -10.44
CA ARG A 193 10.04 10.35 -10.84
C ARG A 193 10.66 11.32 -9.84
N ALA A 194 10.46 11.10 -8.55
CA ALA A 194 11.04 11.92 -7.49
C ALA A 194 12.58 11.88 -7.55
N LEU A 195 13.16 10.67 -7.61
CA LEU A 195 14.61 10.47 -7.67
C LEU A 195 15.23 11.11 -8.93
N LYS A 196 14.59 11.00 -10.10
CA LYS A 196 15.03 11.69 -11.34
C LYS A 196 15.06 13.21 -11.19
N ARG A 197 14.23 13.77 -10.30
CA ARG A 197 14.14 15.20 -10.01
C ARG A 197 15.04 15.62 -8.85
N GLY A 198 15.93 14.75 -8.37
CA GLY A 198 16.90 15.06 -7.31
C GLY A 198 16.37 14.95 -5.89
N TRP A 199 15.15 14.41 -5.70
CA TRP A 199 14.64 14.12 -4.36
C TRP A 199 15.36 12.94 -3.76
N ARG A 200 15.59 12.98 -2.45
CA ARG A 200 15.84 11.75 -1.68
C ARG A 200 14.50 11.08 -1.37
N VAL A 201 14.47 9.75 -1.38
CA VAL A 201 13.28 8.97 -1.02
C VAL A 201 13.64 7.97 0.07
N GLU A 202 12.87 8.02 1.15
CA GLU A 202 12.91 7.06 2.25
C GLU A 202 11.62 6.24 2.20
N LEU A 203 11.74 4.98 1.78
CA LEU A 203 10.62 4.03 1.76
C LEU A 203 10.51 3.38 3.14
N ILE A 204 9.34 3.46 3.75
CA ILE A 204 9.04 2.92 5.07
C ILE A 204 7.96 1.85 4.91
N SER A 205 8.25 0.61 5.27
CA SER A 205 7.33 -0.51 5.09
C SER A 205 7.72 -1.72 5.92
N TRP A 206 6.78 -2.62 6.15
CA TRP A 206 7.06 -3.97 6.62
C TRP A 206 7.86 -4.74 5.56
N GLY A 207 8.92 -5.43 5.97
CA GLY A 207 9.91 -6.05 5.10
C GLY A 207 9.32 -7.06 4.12
N GLN A 208 8.31 -7.83 4.58
CA GLN A 208 7.60 -8.82 3.76
C GLN A 208 6.75 -8.22 2.64
N GLN A 209 6.27 -6.98 2.80
CA GLN A 209 5.38 -6.33 1.83
C GLN A 209 6.12 -5.49 0.79
N ILE A 210 7.41 -5.23 1.00
CA ILE A 210 8.21 -4.42 0.09
C ILE A 210 8.34 -5.13 -1.26
N ASN A 211 7.84 -4.46 -2.30
CA ASN A 211 7.96 -4.90 -3.67
C ASN A 211 9.44 -5.16 -4.04
N SER A 212 9.70 -6.31 -4.64
CA SER A 212 11.07 -6.72 -5.02
C SER A 212 11.76 -5.73 -5.97
N GLY A 213 11.00 -4.91 -6.70
CA GLY A 213 11.49 -3.81 -7.52
C GLY A 213 12.42 -2.86 -6.78
N TYR A 214 12.09 -2.48 -5.55
CA TYR A 214 12.91 -1.59 -4.72
C TYR A 214 14.25 -2.21 -4.30
N ARG A 215 14.32 -3.54 -4.22
CA ARG A 215 15.51 -4.30 -3.81
C ARG A 215 16.37 -4.75 -5.01
N LYS A 216 15.94 -4.51 -6.26
CA LYS A 216 16.72 -4.90 -7.44
C LYS A 216 18.10 -4.22 -7.42
N ARG A 217 19.17 -5.00 -7.64
CA ARG A 217 20.55 -4.50 -7.68
C ARG A 217 20.73 -3.30 -8.62
N GLN A 218 20.11 -3.33 -9.80
CA GLN A 218 20.17 -2.23 -10.77
C GLN A 218 19.53 -0.94 -10.22
N PHE A 219 18.39 -1.06 -9.53
CA PHE A 219 17.70 0.07 -8.91
C PHE A 219 18.55 0.67 -7.80
N ARG A 220 19.05 -0.17 -6.88
CA ARG A 220 19.91 0.24 -5.77
C ARG A 220 21.23 0.85 -6.25
N ALA A 221 21.86 0.29 -7.28
CA ALA A 221 23.10 0.83 -7.86
C ALA A 221 22.88 2.17 -8.58
N LYS A 222 21.71 2.35 -9.23
CA LYS A 222 21.38 3.59 -9.94
C LYS A 222 21.13 4.75 -8.98
N TRP A 223 20.42 4.51 -7.88
CA TRP A 223 19.97 5.57 -6.97
C TRP A 223 20.84 5.73 -5.73
N GLY A 224 21.59 4.70 -5.34
CA GLY A 224 22.55 4.75 -4.24
C GLY A 224 21.95 5.36 -2.97
N GLU A 225 22.63 6.36 -2.43
CA GLU A 225 22.25 7.08 -1.20
C GLU A 225 21.00 7.97 -1.36
N GLN A 226 20.52 8.22 -2.58
CA GLN A 226 19.26 8.95 -2.77
C GLN A 226 18.05 8.12 -2.38
N PHE A 227 18.18 6.79 -2.29
CA PHE A 227 17.08 5.89 -1.95
C PHE A 227 17.40 4.94 -0.79
N THR A 228 16.62 5.06 0.28
CA THR A 228 16.79 4.25 1.50
C THR A 228 15.49 3.51 1.82
N ILE A 229 15.63 2.29 2.33
CA ILE A 229 14.52 1.51 2.87
C ILE A 229 14.70 1.47 4.39
N ILE A 230 13.64 1.74 5.13
CA ILE A 230 13.57 1.59 6.58
C ILE A 230 12.47 0.56 6.85
N GLU A 231 12.86 -0.61 7.35
CA GLU A 231 11.93 -1.71 7.61
C GLU A 231 11.28 -1.51 8.98
N LEU A 232 9.94 -1.55 9.02
CA LEU A 232 9.15 -1.35 10.24
C LEU A 232 9.30 -2.53 11.22
N ASP A 233 9.77 -3.68 10.73
CA ASP A 233 9.97 -4.92 11.48
C ASP A 233 10.85 -4.70 12.73
N GLU A 234 11.86 -3.84 12.63
CA GLU A 234 12.79 -3.51 13.73
C GLU A 234 12.13 -2.65 14.84
N PHE A 235 10.97 -2.06 14.56
CA PHE A 235 10.27 -1.12 15.43
C PHE A 235 8.90 -1.66 15.88
N LEU A 236 8.61 -2.95 15.67
CA LEU A 236 7.30 -3.52 15.93
C LEU A 236 6.80 -3.21 17.36
N GLU A 237 7.66 -3.37 18.38
CA GLU A 237 7.31 -3.12 19.78
C GLU A 237 7.00 -1.65 20.06
N ASP A 238 7.68 -0.72 19.39
CA ASP A 238 7.46 0.73 19.55
C ASP A 238 6.23 1.23 18.78
N LEU A 239 5.77 0.46 17.78
CA LEU A 239 4.70 0.84 16.86
C LEU A 239 3.33 0.25 17.24
N ILE A 240 3.25 -0.58 18.28
CA ILE A 240 1.98 -1.17 18.73
C ILE A 240 1.43 -0.48 19.96
N ASP A 241 0.11 -0.29 19.99
CA ASP A 241 -0.58 0.18 21.18
C ASP A 241 -0.66 -0.96 22.22
N THR A 242 0.22 -0.90 23.22
CA THR A 242 0.09 -1.70 24.43
C THR A 242 -0.88 -0.98 25.36
N ARG A 243 -2.03 -1.60 25.62
CA ARG A 243 -3.13 -1.01 26.41
C ARG A 243 -2.72 -0.57 27.81
#